data_AF-A0A848NTV4-F1
#
_entry.id   AF-A0A848NTV4-F1
#
_cell.length_a   1.000
_cell.length_b   1.000
_cell.length_c   1.000
_cell.angle_alpha   90.00
_cell.angle_beta   90.00
_cell.angle_gamma   90.00
#
_symmetry.space_group_name_H-M   'P 1'
#
loop_
_entity.id
_entity.type
_entity.pdbx_description
1 polymer ?
#
loop_
_entity_poly.entity_id
_entity_poly.type
_entity_poly.pdbx_seq_one_letter_code
_entity_poly.pdbx_strand_id
1 'polypeptide(L)' 'MEEQNNPEPARVMDSITKLRAEDAGRVVIAGSHGGSYAAYCAARGRVRAVVLNDAGVGWQQAGIAGLDEPQQWGVPA' A
#
# COMPACT_ATOMS: atom_id res chain seq x y z
N MET A 1 -7.19 -32.92 -10.99
CA MET A 1 -6.25 -31.87 -11.39
C MET A 1 -6.36 -30.81 -10.32
N GLU A 2 -5.39 -30.74 -9.41
CA GLU A 2 -5.32 -29.64 -8.45
C GLU A 2 -4.81 -28.41 -9.20
N GLU A 3 -5.67 -27.40 -9.34
CA GLU A 3 -5.27 -26.07 -9.76
C GLU A 3 -4.30 -25.52 -8.73
N GLN A 4 -3.02 -25.44 -9.09
CA GLN A 4 -2.04 -24.71 -8.28
C GLN A 4 -2.36 -23.22 -8.42
N ASN A 5 -3.14 -22.69 -7.46
CA ASN A 5 -3.38 -21.26 -7.32
C ASN A 5 -2.08 -20.60 -6.83
N ASN A 6 -1.20 -20.26 -7.76
CA ASN A 6 -0.13 -19.33 -7.48
C ASN A 6 -0.78 -17.96 -7.23
N PRO A 7 -0.57 -17.35 -6.05
CA PRO A 7 -1.15 -16.05 -5.77
C PRO A 7 -0.57 -15.03 -6.74
N GLU A 8 -1.46 -14.31 -7.44
CA GLU A 8 -1.07 -13.23 -8.34
C GLU A 8 -0.13 -12.25 -7.62
N PRO A 9 1.00 -11.87 -8.25
CA PRO A 9 2.03 -11.05 -7.62
C PRO A 9 1.56 -9.63 -7.28
N ALA A 10 0.49 -9.17 -7.94
CA ALA A 10 -0.14 -7.88 -7.71
C ALA A 10 -1.63 -8.02 -7.38
N ARG A 11 -2.16 -7.12 -6.55
CA ARG A 11 -3.57 -7.08 -6.19
C ARG A 11 -4.12 -5.66 -6.24
N VAL A 12 -5.28 -5.50 -6.89
CA VAL A 12 -6.05 -4.26 -6.88
C VAL A 12 -7.12 -4.32 -5.78
N MET A 13 -7.34 -3.23 -5.06
CA MET A 13 -8.40 -3.14 -4.04
C MET A 13 -8.93 -1.72 -3.88
N ASP A 14 -10.16 -1.59 -3.39
CA ASP A 14 -10.79 -0.28 -3.18
C ASP A 14 -10.07 0.53 -2.11
N SER A 15 -9.51 -0.11 -1.07
CA SER A 15 -8.77 0.59 -0.04
C SER A 15 -7.67 -0.26 0.57
N ILE A 16 -6.53 0.37 0.87
CA ILE A 16 -5.40 -0.25 1.58
C ILE A 16 -5.77 -0.74 2.99
N THR A 17 -6.86 -0.21 3.56
CA THR A 17 -7.41 -0.67 4.85
C THR A 17 -8.04 -2.07 4.79
N LYS A 18 -8.15 -2.66 3.60
CA LYS A 18 -8.74 -3.99 3.36
C LYS A 18 -7.72 -5.11 3.19
N LEU A 19 -6.44 -4.82 3.47
CA LEU A 19 -5.38 -5.82 3.48
C LEU A 19 -5.70 -6.99 4.40
N ARG A 20 -5.32 -8.19 3.96
CA ARG A 20 -5.42 -9.47 4.69
C ARG A 20 -4.04 -10.10 4.79
N ALA A 21 -3.91 -11.13 5.62
CA ALA A 21 -2.65 -11.87 5.77
C ALA A 21 -2.14 -12.45 4.42
N GLU A 22 -3.06 -12.81 3.52
CA GLU A 22 -2.74 -13.37 2.19
C GLU A 22 -2.09 -12.35 1.23
N ASP A 23 -2.14 -11.04 1.55
CA ASP A 23 -1.57 -9.97 0.72
C ASP A 23 -0.10 -9.68 1.02
N ALA A 24 0.43 -10.24 2.12
CA ALA A 24 1.82 -10.06 2.50
C ALA A 24 2.77 -10.47 1.36
N GLY A 25 3.74 -9.63 1.05
CA GLY A 25 4.70 -9.83 -0.04
C GLY A 25 4.17 -9.53 -1.44
N ARG A 26 2.90 -9.17 -1.63
CA ARG A 26 2.36 -8.75 -2.93
C ARG A 26 2.60 -7.27 -3.21
N VAL A 27 2.53 -6.87 -4.47
CA VAL A 27 2.36 -5.47 -4.87
C VAL A 27 0.88 -5.12 -4.75
N VAL A 28 0.54 -3.97 -4.15
CA VAL A 28 -0.85 -3.56 -3.96
C VAL A 28 -1.12 -2.24 -4.66
N ILE A 29 -2.19 -2.19 -5.45
CA ILE A 29 -2.72 -0.95 -6.03
C ILE A 29 -4.04 -0.68 -5.34
N ALA A 30 -4.14 0.43 -4.61
CA ALA A 30 -5.32 0.72 -3.82
C ALA A 30 -5.92 2.10 -4.12
N GLY A 31 -7.25 2.16 -4.18
CA GLY A 31 -8.02 3.41 -4.25
C GLY A 31 -8.01 4.20 -2.94
N SER A 32 -6.84 4.55 -2.42
CA SER A 32 -6.70 5.30 -1.17
C SER A 32 -5.72 6.46 -1.34
N HIS A 33 -5.87 7.49 -0.50
CA HIS A 33 -4.93 8.60 -0.47
C HIS A 33 -3.56 8.15 0.07
N GLY A 34 -2.47 8.71 -0.44
CA GLY A 34 -1.08 8.45 -0.04
C GLY A 34 -0.67 9.03 1.31
N GLY A 35 -1.61 9.28 2.22
CA GLY A 35 -1.33 9.83 3.55
C GLY A 35 -0.72 8.82 4.52
N SER A 36 -0.28 9.29 5.68
CA SER A 36 0.45 8.52 6.70
C SER A 36 -0.25 7.21 7.11
N TYR A 37 -1.57 7.25 7.33
CA TYR A 37 -2.30 6.04 7.70
C TYR A 37 -2.29 4.95 6.61
N ALA A 38 -2.27 5.35 5.33
CA ALA A 38 -2.17 4.41 4.23
C ALA A 38 -0.78 3.76 4.16
N ALA A 39 0.28 4.54 4.39
CA ALA A 39 1.65 4.02 4.51
C ALA A 39 1.79 3.06 5.69
N TYR A 40 1.22 3.40 6.86
CA TYR A 40 1.14 2.51 8.01
C TYR A 40 0.42 1.19 7.67
N CYS A 41 -0.73 1.22 6.99
CA CYS A 41 -1.44 0.01 6.57
C CYS A 41 -0.58 -0.87 5.65
N ALA A 42 0.09 -0.27 4.65
CA ALA A 42 0.97 -0.99 3.74
C ALA A 42 2.14 -1.64 4.47
N ALA A 43 2.83 -0.89 5.34
CA ALA A 43 3.94 -1.41 6.14
C ALA A 43 3.50 -2.52 7.10
N ARG A 44 2.40 -2.32 7.82
CA ARG A 44 1.83 -3.33 8.73
C ARG A 44 1.39 -4.59 7.97
N GLY A 45 0.84 -4.43 6.78
CA GLY A 45 0.45 -5.53 5.90
C GLY A 45 1.62 -6.26 5.26
N ARG A 46 2.85 -5.75 5.40
CA ARG A 46 4.08 -6.34 4.85
C ARG A 46 3.98 -6.54 3.33
N VAL A 47 3.31 -5.63 2.64
CA VAL A 47 3.26 -5.65 1.17
C VAL A 47 4.65 -5.36 0.61
N ARG A 48 4.95 -5.87 -0.58
CA ARG A 48 6.23 -5.63 -1.25
C ARG A 48 6.35 -4.21 -1.78
N ALA A 49 5.23 -3.65 -2.27
CA ALA A 49 5.12 -2.27 -2.73
C ALA A 49 3.65 -1.87 -2.72
N VAL A 50 3.38 -0.56 -2.67
CA VAL A 50 2.02 -0.01 -2.76
C VAL A 50 1.97 1.15 -3.75
N VAL A 51 0.88 1.24 -4.52
CA VAL A 51 0.54 2.40 -5.35
C VAL A 51 -0.76 2.99 -4.81
N LEU A 52 -0.72 4.29 -4.52
CA LEU A 52 -1.80 5.07 -3.92
C LEU A 52 -2.04 6.35 -4.71
N ASN A 53 -3.19 6.98 -4.50
CA ASN A 53 -3.53 8.26 -5.10
C ASN A 53 -3.01 9.41 -4.22
N ASP A 54 -2.35 10.41 -4.79
CA ASP A 54 -1.76 11.53 -4.04
C ASP A 54 -2.79 12.55 -3.48
N ALA A 55 -4.06 12.41 -3.85
CA ALA A 55 -5.16 13.32 -3.49
C ALA A 55 -4.95 14.77 -3.98
N GLY A 56 -4.16 14.99 -5.03
CA GLY A 56 -3.73 16.34 -5.41
C GLY A 56 -2.88 17.00 -4.32
N VAL A 57 -2.08 16.20 -3.60
CA VAL A 57 -1.23 16.57 -2.45
C VAL A 57 -2.01 16.99 -1.20
N GLY A 58 -3.11 17.72 -1.35
CA GLY A 58 -3.98 18.13 -0.25
C GLY A 58 -3.39 19.21 0.65
N TRP A 59 -4.20 19.67 1.61
CA TRP A 59 -3.79 20.64 2.61
C TRP A 59 -2.64 20.09 3.46
N GLN A 60 -1.59 20.90 3.66
CA GLN A 60 -0.38 20.50 4.41
C GLN A 60 0.24 19.18 3.91
N GLN A 61 0.19 18.91 2.60
CA GLN A 61 0.75 17.69 2.00
C GLN A 61 0.07 16.38 2.49
N ALA A 62 -1.14 16.45 3.06
CA ALA A 62 -1.82 15.30 3.67
C ALA A 62 -2.02 14.10 2.74
N GLY A 63 -2.15 14.35 1.43
CA GLY A 63 -2.33 13.32 0.41
C GLY A 63 -1.06 12.55 0.05
N ILE A 64 0.12 13.06 0.41
CA ILE A 64 1.42 12.42 0.23
C ILE A 64 2.21 12.25 1.53
N ALA A 65 1.60 12.53 2.69
CA ALA A 65 2.26 12.44 3.99
C ALA A 65 2.80 11.04 4.33
N GLY A 66 2.36 10.01 3.59
CA GLY A 66 2.90 8.65 3.66
C GLY A 66 4.25 8.46 2.95
N LEU A 67 4.82 9.48 2.29
CA LEU A 67 6.18 9.44 1.75
C LEU A 67 7.25 9.75 2.80
N ASP A 68 6.90 10.52 3.85
CA ASP A 68 7.84 10.94 4.89
C ASP A 68 8.22 9.80 5.85
N GLU A 69 7.27 8.92 6.17
CA GLU A 69 7.45 7.82 7.13
C GLU A 69 8.34 6.67 6.60
N PRO A 70 8.16 6.17 5.36
CA PRO A 70 9.01 5.11 4.80
C PRO A 70 10.49 5.51 4.73
N GLN A 71 10.77 6.78 4.48
CA GLN A 71 12.13 7.32 4.49
C GLN A 71 12.83 7.07 5.84
N GLN A 72 12.10 7.20 6.96
CA GLN A 72 12.62 6.93 8.31
C GLN A 72 12.89 5.43 8.55
N TRP A 73 12.20 4.56 7.82
CA TRP A 73 12.35 3.10 7.90
C TRP A 73 13.35 2.53 6.89
N GLY A 74 14.03 3.40 6.13
CA GLY A 74 14.95 2.98 5.06
C GLY A 74 14.23 2.33 3.87
N VAL A 75 12.94 2.62 3.71
CA VAL A 75 12.11 2.12 2.61
C VAL A 75 11.98 3.24 1.56
N PRO A 76 12.27 2.98 0.27
CA PRO A 76 12.06 3.96 -0.78
C PRO A 76 10.58 4.37 -0.89
N ALA A 77 10.33 5.67 -1.04
CA ALA A 77 9.03 6.27 -1.29
C ALA A 77 9.16 7.45 -2.25
#